data_AF-A0A3N5WDM3-F1
#
_entry.id   AF-A0A3N5WDM3-F1
#
_cell.length_a   1.000
_cell.length_b   1.000
_cell.length_c   1.000
_cell.angle_alpha   90.00
_cell.angle_beta   90.00
_cell.angle_gamma   90.00
#
_symmetry.space_group_name_H-M   'P 1'
#
loop_
_entity.id
_entity.type
_entity.pdbx_description
1 polymer ?
#
loop_
_entity_poly.entity_id
_entity_poly.type
_entity_poly.pdbx_seq_one_letter_code
_entity_poly.pdbx_strand_id
1 'polypeptide(L)' 'MPKGIPLTEDEQIARRHDIYRVSVALFLEKGFHETTMREIAQAAGMGKSTLYDYFKTKDEILISYVENAVDDLV' A
#
# COMPACT_ATOMS: atom_id res chain seq x y z
N MET A 1 -7.15 17.44 -12.40
CA MET A 1 -6.01 17.84 -11.54
C MET A 1 -4.74 17.59 -12.33
N PRO A 2 -3.86 18.60 -12.52
CA PRO A 2 -2.58 18.36 -13.18
C PRO A 2 -1.81 17.29 -12.41
N LYS A 3 -1.30 16.27 -13.10
CA LYS A 3 -0.36 15.32 -12.51
C LYS A 3 0.89 16.13 -12.19
N GLY A 4 1.22 16.25 -10.89
CA GLY A 4 2.46 16.88 -10.45
C GLY A 4 3.69 16.19 -11.03
N ILE A 5 4.87 16.73 -10.75
CA ILE A 5 6.15 16.12 -11.14
C ILE A 5 6.09 14.60 -10.81
N PRO A 6 6.44 13.71 -11.77
CA PRO A 6 6.47 12.28 -11.51
C PRO A 6 7.36 12.00 -10.31
N LEU A 7 6.89 11.12 -9.41
CA LEU A 7 7.72 10.66 -8.31
C LEU A 7 8.96 9.96 -8.87
N THR A 8 10.11 10.24 -8.28
CA THR A 8 11.33 9.47 -8.49
C THR A 8 11.10 8.00 -8.11
N GLU A 9 11.99 7.12 -8.57
CA GLU A 9 11.91 5.70 -8.26
C GLU A 9 11.92 5.45 -6.75
N ASP A 10 12.83 6.12 -6.02
CA ASP A 10 12.93 6.04 -4.56
C ASP A 10 11.65 6.50 -3.86
N GLU A 11 11.04 7.59 -4.33
CA GLU A 11 9.76 8.08 -3.78
C GLU A 11 8.59 7.12 -4.06
N GLN A 12 8.60 6.42 -5.19
CA GLN A 12 7.60 5.39 -5.49
C GLN A 12 7.77 4.16 -4.59
N ILE A 13 9.01 3.74 -4.32
CA ILE A 13 9.32 2.65 -3.40
C ILE A 13 8.87 3.01 -1.98
N ALA A 14 9.26 4.19 -1.48
CA ALA A 14 8.83 4.68 -0.18
C ALA A 14 7.29 4.75 -0.07
N ARG A 15 6.63 5.19 -1.15
CA ARG A 15 5.17 5.24 -1.19
C ARG A 15 4.54 3.84 -1.12
N ARG A 16 5.08 2.86 -1.84
CA ARG A 16 4.62 1.45 -1.74
C ARG A 16 4.78 0.92 -0.31
N HIS A 17 5.91 1.25 0.33
CA HIS A 17 6.21 0.86 1.70
C HIS A 17 5.18 1.40 2.70
N ASP A 18 4.85 2.69 2.62
CA ASP A 18 3.84 3.31 3.47
C ASP A 18 2.46 2.68 3.29
N ILE A 19 2.08 2.38 2.04
CA ILE A 19 0.79 1.75 1.74
C ILE A 19 0.68 0.38 2.40
N TYR A 20 1.68 -0.50 2.23
CA TYR A 20 1.55 -1.84 2.81
C TYR A 20 1.58 -1.79 4.35
N ARG A 21 2.35 -0.88 4.96
CA ARG A 21 2.41 -0.75 6.42
C ARG A 21 1.04 -0.40 7.01
N VAL A 22 0.38 0.59 6.43
CA VAL A 22 -0.97 0.99 6.85
C VAL A 22 -1.98 -0.12 6.58
N SER A 23 -1.85 -0.83 5.45
CA SER A 23 -2.74 -1.94 5.11
C SER A 23 -2.62 -3.10 6.09
N VAL A 24 -1.40 -3.47 6.49
CA VAL A 24 -1.15 -4.52 7.48
C VAL A 24 -1.71 -4.15 8.84
N ALA A 25 -1.59 -2.89 9.26
CA ALA A 25 -2.22 -2.41 10.49
C ALA A 25 -3.75 -2.62 10.47
N LEU A 26 -4.40 -2.28 9.35
CA LEU A 26 -5.85 -2.53 9.17
C LEU A 26 -6.19 -4.03 9.13
N PHE A 27 -5.35 -4.84 8.49
CA PHE A 27 -5.54 -6.29 8.44
C PHE A 27 -5.44 -6.91 9.85
N LEU A 28 -4.56 -6.42 10.71
CA LEU A 28 -4.42 -6.86 12.09
C LEU A 28 -5.58 -6.39 12.97
N GLU A 29 -6.12 -5.20 12.73
CA GLU A 29 -7.23 -4.64 13.50
C GLU A 29 -8.59 -5.26 13.15
N LYS A 30 -8.89 -5.39 11.86
CA LYS A 30 -10.23 -5.77 11.36
C LYS A 30 -10.27 -7.16 10.72
N GLY A 31 -9.11 -7.71 10.36
CA GLY A 31 -9.00 -8.91 9.54
C GLY A 31 -8.84 -8.58 8.04
N PHE A 32 -8.11 -9.44 7.33
CA PHE A 32 -7.81 -9.27 5.91
C PHE A 32 -9.07 -9.20 5.06
N HIS A 33 -10.02 -10.13 5.24
CA HIS A 33 -11.23 -10.20 4.42
C HIS A 33 -12.15 -8.99 4.60
N GLU A 34 -12.29 -8.51 5.83
CA GLU A 34 -13.15 -7.38 6.19
C GLU A 34 -12.57 -6.01 5.81
N THR A 35 -11.26 -5.91 5.62
CA THR A 35 -10.61 -4.68 5.15
C THR A 35 -10.88 -4.45 3.66
N THR A 36 -11.12 -3.21 3.25
CA THR A 36 -11.37 -2.84 1.85
C THR A 36 -10.28 -1.94 1.27
N MET A 37 -10.08 -1.97 -0.05
CA MET A 37 -9.18 -1.04 -0.75
C MET A 37 -9.54 0.43 -0.51
N ARG A 38 -10.82 0.74 -0.24
CA ARG A 38 -11.25 2.11 0.07
C ARG A 38 -10.75 2.55 1.45
N GLU A 39 -10.89 1.69 2.46
CA GLU A 39 -10.39 1.97 3.82
C GLU A 39 -8.86 2.12 3.82
N ILE A 40 -8.15 1.28 3.08
CA ILE A 40 -6.70 1.39 2.90
C ILE A 40 -6.33 2.74 2.28
N ALA A 41 -6.98 3.13 1.18
CA ALA A 41 -6.68 4.41 0.52
C ALA A 41 -6.91 5.60 1.46
N GLN A 42 -8.01 5.56 2.22
CA GLN A 42 -8.34 6.59 3.22
C GLN A 42 -7.30 6.64 4.34
N ALA A 43 -6.92 5.50 4.90
CA ALA A 43 -5.92 5.42 5.96
C ALA A 43 -4.53 5.86 5.48
N ALA A 44 -4.19 5.61 4.21
CA ALA A 44 -2.96 6.06 3.59
C ALA A 44 -3.01 7.52 3.07
N GLY A 45 -4.11 8.24 3.33
CA GLY A 45 -4.26 9.65 2.96
C GLY A 45 -4.30 9.91 1.46
N MET A 46 -4.78 8.95 0.66
CA MET A 46 -4.75 9.03 -0.80
C MET A 46 -6.08 8.66 -1.46
N GLY A 47 -6.23 9.03 -2.73
CA GLY A 47 -7.38 8.66 -3.53
C GLY A 47 -7.38 7.16 -3.86
N LYS A 48 -8.58 6.56 -3.97
CA LYS A 48 -8.74 5.15 -4.35
C LYS A 48 -8.03 4.83 -5.68
N SER A 49 -8.17 5.69 -6.70
CA SER A 49 -7.47 5.50 -7.98
C SER A 49 -5.96 5.51 -7.84
N THR A 50 -5.41 6.41 -7.00
CA THR A 50 -3.98 6.48 -6.71
C THR A 50 -3.49 5.21 -6.04
N LEU A 51 -4.25 4.66 -5.07
CA LEU A 51 -3.91 3.36 -4.49
C LEU A 51 -3.85 2.27 -5.56
N TYR A 52 -4.81 2.25 -6.50
CA TYR A 52 -4.79 1.30 -7.60
C TYR A 52 -3.61 1.48 -8.56
N ASP A 53 -2.96 2.65 -8.62
CA ASP A 53 -1.72 2.80 -9.39
C ASP A 53 -0.56 2.01 -8.76
N TYR A 54 -0.58 1.80 -7.44
CA TYR A 54 0.41 1.00 -6.71
C TYR A 54 0.00 -0.46 -6.52
N PHE A 55 -1.25 -0.73 -6.15
CA PHE A 55 -1.70 -2.08 -5.82
C PHE A 55 -3.11 -2.35 -6.34
N LYS A 56 -3.26 -3.43 -7.10
CA LYS A 56 -4.55 -3.82 -7.69
C LYS A 56 -5.45 -4.57 -6.72
N THR A 57 -4.87 -5.28 -5.76
CA THR A 57 -5.62 -6.11 -4.80
C THR A 57 -5.01 -6.04 -3.40
N LYS A 58 -5.77 -6.51 -2.40
CA LYS A 58 -5.26 -6.68 -1.03
C LYS A 58 -4.16 -7.75 -0.97
N ASP A 59 -4.28 -8.78 -1.81
CA ASP A 59 -3.32 -9.87 -1.95
C ASP A 59 -1.96 -9.34 -2.42
N GLU A 60 -1.93 -8.45 -3.42
CA GLU A 60 -0.69 -7.82 -3.90
C GLU A 60 -0.01 -7.01 -2.80
N ILE A 61 -0.79 -6.31 -1.97
CA ILE A 61 -0.27 -5.57 -0.82
C ILE A 61 0.36 -6.52 0.20
N LEU A 62 -0.32 -7.62 0.52
CA LEU A 62 0.17 -8.60 1.48
C LEU A 62 1.43 -9.31 0.98
N ILE A 63 1.48 -9.67 -0.31
CA ILE A 63 2.66 -10.26 -0.94
C ILE A 63 3.84 -9.30 -0.84
N SER A 64 3.64 -8.03 -1.22
CA SER A 64 4.71 -7.02 -1.15
C SER A 64 5.23 -6.81 0.28
N TYR A 65 4.36 -6.86 1.29
CA TYR A 65 4.77 -6.83 2.69
C TYR A 65 5.64 -8.04 3.06
N VAL A 66 5.22 -9.25 2.66
CA VAL A 66 5.97 -10.48 2.97
C VAL A 66 7.32 -10.50 2.25
N GLU A 67 7.38 -10.08 0.99
CA GLU A 67 8.64 -9.99 0.23
C GLU A 67 9.63 -9.04 0.93
N ASN A 68 9.20 -7.84 1.31
CA ASN A 68 10.07 -6.90 2.04
C ASN A 68 10.46 -7.43 3.43
N ALA A 69 9.53 -8.06 4.15
CA ALA A 69 9.84 -8.62 5.47
C ALA A 69 10.83 -9.79 5.38
N VAL A 70 10.88 -10.51 4.26
CA VAL A 70 11.88 -11.56 4.01
C VAL A 70 13.21 -10.94 3.63
N ASP A 71 13.24 -9.91 2.79
CA ASP A 71 14.47 -9.21 2.42
C ASP A 71 15.19 -8.61 3.64
N ASP A 72 14.44 -8.11 4.64
CA ASP A 72 14.99 -7.60 5.91
C ASP A 72 15.61 -8.69 6.81
N LEU A 73 15.37 -9.98 6.52
CA LEU A 73 15.86 -11.12 7.32
C LEU A 73 17.15 -11.75 6.78
N VAL A 74 17.62 -11.34 5.59
CA VAL A 74 18.78 -11.93 4.88
C VAL A 74 19.94 -10.94 4.83
#